data_AF-A0A351IYP3-F1
#
_entry.id   AF-A0A351IYP3-F1
#
_cell.length_a   1.000
_cell.length_b   1.000
_cell.length_c   1.000
_cell.angle_alpha   90.00
_cell.angle_beta   90.00
_cell.angle_gamma   90.00
#
_symmetry.space_group_name_H-M   'P 1'
#
loop_
_entity.id
_entity.type
_entity.pdbx_description
1 polymer ?
#
loop_
_entity_poly.entity_id
_entity_poly.type
_entity_poly.pdbx_seq_one_letter_code
_entity_poly.pdbx_strand_id
1 'polypeptide(L)'
;MSRQIMRIFCGHYGSGKTNISVNAVLAYKKEHPDEQVTLLDMDIVNPYFRASDNEQDIIQAGIRPISPLYAGSNVDIPALTSAVYSAFEDDYAVFDVGGDDSGATVLGVYADYF
;
A
#
# COMPACT_ATOMS: atom_id res chain seq x y z
N MET A 1 -10.98 -22.12 -1.13
CA MET A 1 -10.58 -20.71 -1.27
C MET A 1 -9.43 -20.50 -0.31
N SER A 2 -8.27 -20.01 -0.78
CA SER A 2 -7.21 -19.56 0.12
C SER A 2 -7.75 -18.40 0.96
N ARG A 3 -7.20 -18.22 2.15
CA ARG A 3 -7.60 -17.13 3.05
C ARG A 3 -6.87 -15.87 2.60
N GLN A 4 -7.61 -14.82 2.26
CA GLN A 4 -7.05 -13.50 1.99
C GLN A 4 -7.00 -12.68 3.29
N ILE A 5 -5.92 -11.93 3.50
CA ILE A 5 -5.72 -11.06 4.66
C ILE A 5 -5.44 -9.65 4.16
N MET A 6 -6.33 -8.72 4.52
CA MET A 6 -6.16 -7.29 4.24
C MET A 6 -5.85 -6.56 5.54
N ARG A 7 -4.80 -5.74 5.55
CA ARG A 7 -4.44 -4.88 6.68
C ARG A 7 -4.40 -3.43 6.22
N ILE A 8 -5.07 -2.58 6.98
CA ILE A 8 -5.12 -1.13 6.71
C ILE A 8 -4.36 -0.43 7.83
N PHE A 9 -3.35 0.35 7.47
CA PHE A 9 -2.66 1.23 8.40
C PHE A 9 -3.08 2.67 8.12
N CYS A 10 -3.73 3.29 9.11
CA CYS A 10 -4.21 4.67 9.06
C CYS A 10 -3.76 5.44 10.31
N GLY A 11 -3.68 6.76 10.23
CA GLY A 11 -3.20 7.61 11.32
C GLY A 11 -2.36 8.79 10.84
N HIS A 12 -2.11 9.77 11.69
CA HIS A 12 -1.60 11.07 11.26
C HIS A 12 -0.25 11.05 10.52
N TYR A 13 0.04 12.10 9.75
CA TYR A 13 1.36 12.28 9.16
C TYR A 13 2.47 12.26 10.23
N GLY A 14 3.61 11.64 9.91
CA GLY A 14 4.73 11.51 10.85
C GLY A 14 4.56 10.42 11.93
N SER A 15 3.46 9.67 11.95
CA SER A 15 3.25 8.59 12.93
C SER A 15 3.99 7.27 12.61
N GLY A 16 4.69 7.21 11.47
CA GLY A 16 5.47 6.04 11.06
C GLY A 16 4.70 4.93 10.33
N LYS A 17 3.49 5.21 9.81
CA LYS A 17 2.65 4.23 9.09
C LYS A 17 3.40 3.51 7.98
N THR A 18 4.00 4.25 7.05
CA THR A 18 4.74 3.70 5.91
C THR A 18 5.83 2.72 6.36
N ASN A 19 6.58 3.04 7.41
CA ASN A 19 7.57 2.12 7.96
C ASN A 19 6.92 0.84 8.50
N ILE A 20 5.80 0.94 9.21
CA ILE A 20 5.07 -0.23 9.70
C ILE A 20 4.52 -1.04 8.52
N SER A 21 3.99 -0.39 7.49
CA SER A 21 3.43 -1.02 6.29
C SER A 21 4.50 -1.84 5.55
N VAL A 22 5.67 -1.25 5.30
CA VAL A 22 6.82 -1.91 4.65
C VAL A 22 7.32 -3.10 5.50
N ASN A 23 7.50 -2.91 6.81
CA ASN A 23 7.96 -4.00 7.68
C ASN A 23 6.93 -5.13 7.79
N ALA A 24 5.65 -4.82 7.77
CA ALA A 24 4.58 -5.81 7.82
C ALA A 24 4.58 -6.74 6.59
N VAL A 25 4.72 -6.18 5.38
CA VAL A 25 4.79 -7.01 4.15
C VAL A 25 6.09 -7.83 4.09
N LEU A 26 7.22 -7.26 4.50
CA LEU A 26 8.51 -7.98 4.53
C LEU A 26 8.49 -9.14 5.52
N ALA A 27 7.98 -8.92 6.73
CA ALA A 27 7.84 -9.97 7.73
C ALA A 27 6.90 -11.08 7.25
N TYR A 28 5.76 -10.71 6.67
CA TYR A 28 4.80 -11.67 6.12
C TYR A 28 5.41 -12.50 4.99
N LYS A 29 6.02 -11.85 4.00
CA LYS A 29 6.61 -12.53 2.84
C LYS A 29 7.73 -13.51 3.23
N LYS A 30 8.49 -13.18 4.27
CA LYS A 30 9.53 -14.05 4.81
C LYS A 30 8.96 -15.34 5.40
N GLU A 31 7.80 -15.27 6.07
CA GLU A 31 7.11 -16.42 6.66
C GLU A 31 6.29 -17.20 5.62
N HIS A 32 5.84 -16.52 4.55
CA HIS A 32 4.96 -17.03 3.51
C HIS A 32 5.55 -16.81 2.10
N PRO A 33 6.65 -17.49 1.73
CA PRO A 33 7.38 -17.23 0.49
C PRO A 33 6.55 -17.50 -0.77
N ASP A 34 5.59 -18.43 -0.71
CA ASP A 34 4.77 -18.86 -1.85
C ASP A 34 3.48 -18.04 -2.03
N GLU A 35 3.14 -17.16 -1.07
CA GLU A 35 1.92 -16.35 -1.12
C GLU A 35 2.14 -15.04 -1.89
N GLN A 36 1.07 -14.55 -2.53
CA GLN A 36 1.05 -13.25 -3.18
C GLN A 36 0.88 -12.15 -2.13
N VAL A 37 1.87 -11.26 -2.08
CA VAL A 37 1.96 -10.18 -1.08
C VAL A 37 2.03 -8.85 -1.81
N THR A 38 1.12 -7.93 -1.46
CA THR A 38 1.08 -6.59 -2.05
C THR A 38 1.15 -5.50 -0.98
N LEU A 39 1.92 -4.45 -1.28
CA LEU A 39 1.92 -3.20 -0.53
C LEU A 39 1.31 -2.11 -1.39
N LEU A 40 0.25 -1.46 -0.91
CA LEU A 40 -0.39 -0.34 -1.56
C LEU A 40 -0.06 0.95 -0.81
N ASP A 41 0.56 1.89 -1.52
CA ASP A 41 0.70 3.26 -1.07
C ASP A 41 -0.53 4.06 -1.55
N MET A 42 -1.41 4.39 -0.61
CA MET A 42 -2.62 5.17 -0.86
C MET A 42 -2.48 6.63 -0.40
N ASP A 43 -1.28 7.08 -0.04
CA ASP A 43 -1.05 8.48 0.31
C ASP A 43 -0.95 9.33 -0.97
N ILE A 44 -2.11 9.75 -1.46
CA ILE A 44 -2.24 10.68 -2.60
C ILE A 44 -1.99 12.14 -2.22
N VAL A 45 -1.81 12.44 -0.93
CA VAL A 45 -1.66 13.80 -0.40
C VAL A 45 -0.19 14.17 -0.22
N ASN A 46 0.63 13.24 0.26
CA ASN A 46 2.00 13.51 0.64
C ASN A 46 3.02 12.69 -0.16
N PRO A 47 3.64 13.26 -1.20
CA PRO A 47 4.62 12.56 -2.02
C PRO A 47 5.99 12.47 -1.34
N TYR A 48 6.16 12.75 -0.05
CA TYR A 48 7.48 12.77 0.61
C TYR A 48 7.76 11.54 1.48
N PHE A 49 6.75 10.76 1.86
CA PHE A 49 6.89 9.56 2.71
C PHE A 49 6.59 8.35 1.87
N ARG A 50 7.62 7.79 1.23
CA ARG A 50 7.38 6.83 0.16
C ARG A 50 7.76 5.42 0.59
N ALA A 51 6.82 4.50 0.40
CA ALA A 51 7.18 3.10 0.22
C ALA A 51 8.19 2.93 -0.93
N SER A 52 8.20 3.87 -1.90
CA SER A 52 9.13 3.84 -3.02
C SER A 52 10.61 3.95 -2.65
N ASP A 53 10.96 4.52 -1.49
CA ASP A 53 12.35 4.53 -1.01
C ASP A 53 12.86 3.10 -0.77
N ASN A 54 11.94 2.15 -0.57
CA ASN A 54 12.21 0.74 -0.40
C ASN A 54 11.70 -0.09 -1.59
N GLU A 55 11.32 0.52 -2.72
CA GLU A 55 10.66 -0.19 -3.84
C GLU A 55 11.51 -1.35 -4.35
N GLN A 56 12.81 -1.11 -4.50
CA GLN A 56 13.74 -2.13 -4.96
C GLN A 56 13.83 -3.29 -3.97
N ASP A 57 13.89 -3.01 -2.67
CA ASP A 57 13.98 -4.03 -1.62
C ASP A 57 12.68 -4.85 -1.55
N ILE A 58 11.52 -4.19 -1.70
CA ILE A 58 10.20 -4.82 -1.73
C ILE A 58 10.08 -5.75 -2.94
N ILE A 59 10.44 -5.27 -4.13
CA ILE A 59 10.42 -6.08 -5.36
C ILE A 59 11.40 -7.26 -5.25
N GLN A 60 12.61 -7.04 -4.73
CA GLN A 60 13.60 -8.10 -4.53
C GLN A 60 13.13 -9.17 -3.53
N ALA A 61 12.33 -8.78 -2.54
CA ALA A 61 11.69 -9.71 -1.61
C ALA A 61 10.52 -10.50 -2.24
N GLY A 62 10.14 -10.23 -3.49
CA GLY A 62 9.01 -10.87 -4.17
C GLY A 62 7.65 -10.32 -3.72
N ILE A 63 7.61 -9.06 -3.29
CA ILE A 63 6.40 -8.32 -2.92
C ILE A 63 6.06 -7.35 -4.06
N ARG A 64 4.77 -7.17 -4.33
CA ARG A 64 4.28 -6.26 -5.36
C ARG A 64 3.95 -4.88 -4.75
N PRO A 65 4.70 -3.82 -5.04
CA PRO A 65 4.29 -2.46 -4.69
C PRO A 65 3.26 -1.93 -5.69
N ILE A 66 2.26 -1.22 -5.19
CA ILE A 66 1.30 -0.43 -5.97
C ILE A 66 1.36 1.00 -5.44
N SER A 67 1.83 1.90 -6.28
CA SER A 67 2.01 3.32 -5.96
C SER A 67 1.04 4.20 -6.75
N PRO A 68 0.79 5.45 -6.34
CA PRO A 68 0.05 6.42 -7.13
C PRO A 68 0.67 6.65 -8.52
N LEU A 69 -0.15 6.99 -9.52
CA LEU A 69 0.24 7.04 -10.95
C LEU A 69 1.39 8.01 -11.23
N TYR A 70 1.45 9.11 -10.48
CA TYR A 70 2.43 10.18 -10.63
C TYR A 70 3.46 10.19 -9.51
N ALA A 71 3.56 9.11 -8.72
CA ALA A 71 4.55 8.97 -7.66
C ALA A 71 5.96 9.18 -8.22
N GLY A 72 6.73 10.08 -7.60
CA GLY A 72 8.08 10.42 -8.04
C GLY A 72 8.20 11.29 -9.29
N SER A 73 7.09 11.79 -9.82
CA SER A 73 7.09 12.84 -10.84
C SER A 73 6.92 14.23 -10.22
N ASN A 74 7.09 15.28 -11.02
CA ASN A 74 6.78 16.67 -10.63
C ASN A 74 5.31 17.03 -10.85
N VAL A 75 4.44 16.03 -11.09
CA VAL A 75 3.01 16.22 -11.37
C VAL A 75 2.21 16.08 -10.07
N ASP A 76 1.59 17.17 -9.64
CA ASP A 76 0.78 17.24 -8.42
C ASP A 76 -0.69 16.86 -8.71
N ILE A 77 -0.91 15.59 -9.07
CA ILE A 77 -2.23 15.03 -9.34
C ILE A 77 -2.47 13.83 -8.41
N PRO A 78 -3.51 13.88 -7.54
CA PRO A 78 -3.87 12.76 -6.67
C PRO A 78 -4.60 11.67 -7.48
N ALA A 79 -3.85 10.74 -8.07
CA ALA A 79 -4.40 9.68 -8.90
C ALA A 79 -3.88 8.29 -8.49
N LEU A 80 -4.80 7.42 -8.10
CA LEU A 80 -4.54 5.99 -7.92
C LEU A 80 -4.59 5.25 -9.25
N THR A 81 -3.87 4.14 -9.33
CA THR A 81 -3.89 3.26 -10.50
C THR A 81 -5.04 2.25 -10.39
N SER A 82 -5.51 1.72 -11.53
CA SER A 82 -6.47 0.61 -11.51
C SER A 82 -5.90 -0.68 -10.93
N ALA A 83 -4.58 -0.76 -10.69
CA ALA A 83 -3.96 -1.92 -10.08
C ALA A 83 -4.41 -2.12 -8.62
N VAL A 84 -4.94 -1.09 -7.95
CA VAL A 84 -5.49 -1.23 -6.58
C VAL A 84 -6.51 -2.37 -6.50
N TYR A 85 -7.33 -2.58 -7.54
CA TYR A 85 -8.31 -3.66 -7.55
C TYR A 85 -7.69 -5.07 -7.49
N SER A 86 -6.48 -5.27 -8.02
CA SER A 86 -5.84 -6.58 -7.99
C SER A 86 -5.34 -6.97 -6.59
N ALA A 87 -5.20 -6.02 -5.67
CA ALA A 87 -4.79 -6.30 -4.30
C ALA A 87 -5.85 -7.06 -3.50
N PHE A 88 -7.13 -6.92 -3.86
CA PHE A 88 -8.23 -7.66 -3.23
C PHE A 88 -8.25 -9.14 -3.64
N GLU A 89 -7.44 -9.53 -4.63
CA GLU A 89 -7.32 -10.92 -5.08
C GLU A 89 -6.10 -11.64 -4.47
N ASP A 90 -5.14 -10.90 -3.90
CA ASP A 90 -3.92 -11.47 -3.33
C ASP A 90 -4.15 -12.12 -1.95
N ASP A 91 -3.27 -13.05 -1.58
CA ASP A 91 -3.32 -13.72 -0.28
C ASP A 91 -3.10 -12.73 0.89
N TYR A 92 -2.25 -11.71 0.68
CA TYR A 92 -1.96 -10.70 1.68
C TYR A 92 -1.76 -9.30 1.08
N ALA A 93 -2.54 -8.33 1.55
CA ALA A 93 -2.44 -6.94 1.11
C ALA A 93 -2.34 -5.97 2.30
N VAL A 94 -1.39 -5.04 2.23
CA VAL A 94 -1.28 -3.91 3.16
C VAL A 94 -1.62 -2.62 2.45
N PHE A 95 -2.61 -1.90 2.98
CA PHE A 95 -3.03 -0.59 2.51
C PHE A 95 -2.44 0.47 3.45
N ASP A 96 -1.41 1.19 3.00
CA ASP A 96 -0.84 2.35 3.69
C ASP A 96 -1.67 3.59 3.34
N VAL A 97 -2.50 4.04 4.27
CA VAL A 97 -3.49 5.08 4.02
C VAL A 97 -3.04 6.40 4.62
N GLY A 98 -3.14 7.46 3.81
CA GLY A 98 -2.84 8.84 4.18
C GLY A 98 -3.54 9.27 5.47
N GLY A 99 -2.88 10.14 6.23
CA GLY A 99 -3.15 10.32 7.66
C GLY A 99 -4.19 11.35 8.08
N ASP A 100 -4.82 12.03 7.14
CA ASP A 100 -5.88 12.99 7.39
C ASP A 100 -7.23 12.45 6.87
N ASP A 101 -8.33 13.16 7.18
CA ASP A 101 -9.68 12.80 6.74
C ASP A 101 -9.75 12.61 5.21
N SER A 102 -8.92 13.36 4.47
CA SER A 102 -8.80 13.30 3.01
C SER A 102 -8.20 11.97 2.54
N GLY A 103 -7.12 11.50 3.18
CA GLY A 103 -6.47 10.22 2.87
C GLY A 103 -7.38 9.02 3.14
N ALA A 104 -8.17 9.05 4.21
CA ALA A 104 -9.14 8.00 4.52
C ALA A 104 -10.35 8.01 3.58
N THR A 105 -10.74 9.18 3.04
CA THR A 105 -11.89 9.32 2.12
C THR A 105 -11.76 8.43 0.88
N VAL A 106 -10.53 8.25 0.38
CA VAL A 106 -10.23 7.39 -0.77
C VAL A 106 -10.67 5.94 -0.57
N LEU A 107 -10.63 5.43 0.67
CA LEU A 107 -11.09 4.06 0.97
C LEU A 107 -12.57 3.87 0.64
N GLY A 108 -13.37 4.94 0.68
CA GLY A 108 -14.80 4.88 0.37
C GLY A 108 -15.10 4.38 -1.05
N VAL A 109 -14.18 4.58 -2.00
CA VAL A 109 -14.32 4.04 -3.37
C VAL A 109 -14.27 2.51 -3.39
N TYR A 110 -13.61 1.90 -2.41
CA TYR A 110 -13.40 0.46 -2.30
C TYR A 110 -14.24 -0.20 -1.21
N ALA A 111 -15.28 0.49 -0.69
CA ALA A 111 -16.07 0.01 0.43
C ALA A 111 -16.71 -1.38 0.19
N ASP A 112 -17.06 -1.71 -1.05
CA ASP A 112 -17.66 -3.01 -1.41
C ASP A 112 -16.63 -4.16 -1.47
N TYR A 113 -15.33 -3.88 -1.34
CA TYR A 113 -14.25 -4.86 -1.42
C TYR A 113 -13.66 -5.25 -0.04
N PHE A 114 -14.05 -4.55 1.02
CA PHE A 114 -13.65 -4.84 2.41
C PHE A 114 -14.76 -5.58 3.16
#